data_AF-A0A5C4NLJ9-F1
#
_entry.id   AF-A0A5C4NLJ9-F1
#
_cell.length_a   1.000
_cell.length_b   1.000
_cell.length_c   1.000
_cell.angle_alpha   90.00
_cell.angle_beta   90.00
_cell.angle_gamma   90.00
#
_symmetry.space_group_name_H-M   'P 1'
#
loop_
_entity.id
_entity.type
_entity.pdbx_description
1 polymer ?
#
loop_
_entity_poly.entity_id
_entity_poly.type
_entity_poly.pdbx_seq_one_letter_code
_entity_poly.pdbx_strand_id
1 'polypeptide(L)'
;MPPPARPLALALALLLGGAAGAQDLPARFSVTGVAAGDALNVRERPDAAARVLGTLPPGSTGVEVLETTPDGRWGLMPLREGSGWVAMQFLAPEAPASTPLPRPLFCRGTEPFWALEVTSEGAAFSTPERGEVPLRQHGEVAGFTGGVAAFDAGGETLDLTVVRKACSDGMSDRSYGLAAMVWNRGELFLEGCCALSAR
;
A
#
# COMPACT_ATOMS: atom_id res chain seq x y z
N MET A 1 -28.28 -50.69 46.06
CA MET A 1 -28.37 -49.58 45.09
C MET A 1 -27.03 -48.85 45.07
N PRO A 2 -26.22 -48.94 44.00
CA PRO A 2 -24.99 -48.17 43.87
C PRO A 2 -25.30 -46.73 43.39
N PRO A 3 -24.49 -45.72 43.74
CA PRO A 3 -24.68 -44.35 43.24
C PRO A 3 -24.21 -44.21 41.77
N PRO A 4 -24.78 -43.29 40.98
CA PRO A 4 -24.41 -43.11 39.58
C PRO A 4 -23.06 -42.41 39.42
N ALA A 5 -22.23 -42.95 38.51
CA ALA A 5 -20.97 -42.37 38.09
C ALA A 5 -21.18 -41.05 37.35
N ARG A 6 -20.43 -40.01 37.75
CA ARG A 6 -20.38 -38.72 37.04
C ARG A 6 -19.43 -38.85 35.84
N PRO A 7 -19.85 -38.53 34.60
CA PRO A 7 -18.93 -38.51 33.48
C PRO A 7 -18.03 -37.29 33.59
N LEU A 8 -16.71 -37.53 33.52
CA LEU A 8 -15.70 -36.50 33.42
C LEU A 8 -15.75 -35.92 32.00
N ALA A 9 -16.31 -34.73 31.83
CA ALA A 9 -16.32 -34.05 30.54
C ALA A 9 -14.91 -33.53 30.21
N LEU A 10 -14.25 -34.17 29.25
CA LEU A 10 -12.96 -33.74 28.72
C LEU A 10 -13.19 -32.53 27.81
N ALA A 11 -12.90 -31.33 28.30
CA ALA A 11 -12.97 -30.11 27.50
C ALA A 11 -11.78 -30.06 26.53
N LEU A 12 -12.06 -30.36 25.25
CA LEU A 12 -11.11 -30.18 24.16
C LEU A 12 -10.97 -28.68 23.88
N ALA A 13 -9.89 -28.07 24.38
CA ALA A 13 -9.54 -26.69 24.09
C ALA A 13 -9.15 -26.56 22.60
N LEU A 14 -10.09 -26.09 21.77
CA LEU A 14 -9.82 -25.62 20.41
C LEU A 14 -8.93 -24.38 20.49
N LEU A 15 -7.64 -24.55 20.18
CA LEU A 15 -6.74 -23.45 19.87
C LEU A 15 -7.23 -22.77 18.59
N LEU A 16 -7.99 -21.68 18.75
CA LEU A 16 -8.28 -20.71 17.69
C LEU A 16 -6.99 -19.97 17.36
N GLY A 17 -6.08 -20.62 16.64
CA GLY A 17 -5.01 -19.95 15.93
C GLY A 17 -5.66 -19.07 14.88
N GLY A 18 -5.69 -17.75 15.12
CA GLY A 18 -6.15 -16.79 14.13
C GLY A 18 -5.30 -16.94 12.87
N ALA A 19 -5.92 -17.33 11.76
CA ALA A 19 -5.28 -17.22 10.46
C ALA A 19 -4.99 -15.72 10.26
N ALA A 20 -3.71 -15.34 10.34
CA ALA A 20 -3.27 -14.08 9.76
C ALA A 20 -3.55 -14.21 8.26
N GLY A 21 -4.64 -13.58 7.81
CA GLY A 21 -4.95 -13.53 6.38
C GLY A 21 -3.76 -12.93 5.67
N ALA A 22 -3.26 -13.59 4.63
CA ALA A 22 -2.28 -13.00 3.73
C ALA A 22 -2.92 -11.74 3.15
N GLN A 23 -2.48 -10.57 3.62
CA GLN A 23 -2.98 -9.31 3.11
C GLN A 23 -2.32 -9.02 1.77
N ASP A 24 -3.11 -8.64 0.76
CA ASP A 24 -2.58 -8.30 -0.55
C ASP A 24 -1.72 -7.05 -0.44
N LEU A 25 -0.41 -7.22 -0.63
CA LEU A 25 0.55 -6.11 -0.67
C LEU A 25 0.62 -5.52 -2.10
N PRO A 26 0.97 -4.24 -2.26
CA PRO A 26 1.26 -3.29 -1.19
C PRO A 26 0.04 -2.88 -0.38
N ALA A 27 0.25 -2.58 0.89
CA ALA A 27 -0.80 -2.12 1.81
C ALA A 27 -0.26 -1.08 2.80
N ARG A 28 -1.17 -0.33 3.42
CA ARG A 28 -0.86 0.66 4.44
C ARG A 28 -1.00 0.09 5.85
N PHE A 29 -0.14 0.56 6.73
CA PHE A 29 -0.06 0.14 8.12
C PHE A 29 0.10 1.35 9.05
N SER A 30 -0.33 1.18 10.30
CA SER A 30 -0.05 2.09 11.40
C SER A 30 0.94 1.47 12.39
N VAL A 31 1.81 2.29 12.97
CA VAL A 31 2.76 1.87 14.00
C VAL A 31 2.02 1.67 15.33
N THR A 32 2.11 0.46 15.87
CA THR A 32 1.49 0.05 17.13
C THR A 32 2.48 -0.70 18.03
N GLY A 33 2.18 -0.80 19.32
CA GLY A 33 3.03 -1.54 20.26
C GLY A 33 4.39 -0.91 20.58
N VAL A 34 4.63 0.34 20.15
CA VAL A 34 5.82 1.13 20.49
C VAL A 34 5.49 2.08 21.64
N ALA A 35 6.31 2.11 22.67
CA ALA A 35 6.09 2.94 23.86
C ALA A 35 6.24 4.45 23.56
N ALA A 36 5.56 5.29 24.35
CA ALA A 36 5.75 6.74 24.28
C ALA A 36 7.21 7.09 24.61
N GLY A 37 7.85 7.91 23.76
CA GLY A 37 9.27 8.27 23.88
C GLY A 37 10.24 7.31 23.20
N ASP A 38 9.75 6.23 22.59
CA ASP A 38 10.53 5.31 21.75
C ASP A 38 10.15 5.49 20.26
N ALA A 39 10.81 4.75 19.35
CA ALA A 39 10.49 4.77 17.93
C ALA A 39 10.72 3.41 17.26
N LEU A 40 9.93 3.11 16.22
CA LEU A 40 10.16 1.96 15.36
C LEU A 40 11.29 2.27 14.38
N ASN A 41 12.37 1.49 14.44
CA ASN A 41 13.49 1.64 13.52
C ASN A 41 13.16 1.10 12.12
N VAL A 42 13.52 1.88 11.10
CA VAL A 42 13.62 1.46 9.71
C VAL A 42 15.06 1.06 9.45
N ARG A 43 15.30 -0.16 8.94
CA ARG A 43 16.64 -0.74 8.84
C ARG A 43 17.04 -1.05 7.42
N GLU A 44 18.35 -1.09 7.18
CA GLU A 44 18.91 -1.38 5.85
C GLU A 44 18.71 -2.83 5.40
N ARG A 45 18.61 -3.77 6.35
CA ARG A 45 18.37 -5.20 6.12
C ARG A 45 17.28 -5.69 7.07
N PRO A 46 16.61 -6.82 6.78
CA PRO A 46 15.61 -7.43 7.66
C PRO A 46 16.29 -8.13 8.85
N ASP A 47 17.00 -7.34 9.66
CA ASP A 47 17.87 -7.79 10.73
C ASP A 47 17.90 -6.72 11.84
N ALA A 48 17.64 -7.14 13.08
CA ALA A 48 17.59 -6.24 14.24
C ALA A 48 18.95 -5.58 14.56
N ALA A 49 20.05 -6.15 14.08
CA ALA A 49 21.40 -5.58 14.22
C ALA A 49 21.80 -4.68 13.02
N ALA A 50 20.98 -4.61 11.96
CA ALA A 50 21.31 -3.80 10.79
C ALA A 50 21.25 -2.30 11.08
N ARG A 51 22.00 -1.53 10.29
CA ARG A 51 22.03 -0.07 10.35
C ARG A 51 20.62 0.51 10.29
N VAL A 52 20.36 1.50 11.14
CA VAL A 52 19.10 2.26 11.14
C VAL A 52 19.19 3.35 10.07
N LEU A 53 18.23 3.36 9.14
CA LEU A 53 18.09 4.35 8.07
C LEU A 53 17.18 5.51 8.47
N GLY A 54 16.26 5.26 9.40
CA GLY A 54 15.31 6.23 9.91
C GLY A 54 14.44 5.63 11.01
N THR A 55 13.51 6.43 11.52
CA THR A 55 12.60 6.01 12.59
C THR A 55 11.18 6.47 12.32
N LEU A 56 10.22 5.70 12.82
CA LEU A 56 8.79 6.00 12.78
C LEU A 56 8.29 6.18 14.21
N PRO A 57 7.71 7.34 14.56
CA PRO A 57 7.10 7.55 15.87
C PRO A 57 5.95 6.57 16.17
N PRO A 58 5.64 6.32 17.45
CA PRO A 58 4.45 5.58 17.86
C PRO A 58 3.18 6.23 17.26
N GLY A 59 2.28 5.40 16.72
CA GLY A 59 1.03 5.89 16.13
C GLY A 59 1.16 6.51 14.74
N SER A 60 2.35 6.47 14.10
CA SER A 60 2.49 6.88 12.70
C SER A 60 1.54 6.08 11.81
N THR A 61 0.86 6.74 10.89
CA THR A 61 -0.05 6.14 9.91
C THR A 61 0.53 6.25 8.50
N GLY A 62 -0.02 5.49 7.55
CA GLY A 62 0.40 5.53 6.14
C GLY A 62 1.74 4.87 5.86
N VAL A 63 2.17 3.94 6.71
CA VAL A 63 3.36 3.13 6.45
C VAL A 63 3.04 2.14 5.35
N GLU A 64 3.55 2.40 4.14
CA GLU A 64 3.40 1.49 3.00
C GLU A 64 4.38 0.31 3.13
N VAL A 65 3.87 -0.91 3.03
CA VAL A 65 4.69 -2.13 2.94
C VAL A 65 4.44 -2.78 1.59
N LEU A 66 5.51 -3.03 0.83
CA LEU A 66 5.46 -3.59 -0.53
C LEU A 66 5.48 -5.11 -0.56
N GLU A 67 6.27 -5.71 0.32
CA GLU A 67 6.44 -7.15 0.46
C GLU A 67 6.94 -7.48 1.87
N THR A 68 6.89 -8.76 2.24
CA THR A 68 7.47 -9.25 3.49
C THR A 68 8.54 -10.30 3.25
N THR A 69 9.43 -10.49 4.21
CA THR A 69 10.26 -11.70 4.26
C THR A 69 9.40 -12.96 4.27
N PRO A 70 9.93 -14.13 3.86
CA PRO A 70 9.16 -15.38 3.85
C PRO A 70 8.60 -15.79 5.22
N ASP A 71 9.26 -15.37 6.31
CA ASP A 71 8.81 -15.59 7.69
C ASP A 71 7.83 -14.51 8.19
N GLY A 72 7.50 -13.51 7.36
CA GLY A 72 6.57 -12.42 7.67
C GLY A 72 7.06 -11.42 8.72
N ARG A 73 8.28 -11.56 9.24
CA ARG A 73 8.76 -10.73 10.37
C ARG A 73 9.13 -9.31 9.95
N TRP A 74 9.54 -9.12 8.70
CA TRP A 74 9.98 -7.84 8.19
C TRP A 74 9.19 -7.44 6.96
N GLY A 75 8.77 -6.18 6.90
CA GLY A 75 8.14 -5.56 5.74
C GLY A 75 9.11 -4.63 5.03
N LEU A 76 9.15 -4.70 3.70
CA LEU A 76 9.87 -3.75 2.86
C LEU A 76 9.05 -2.47 2.71
N MET A 77 9.59 -1.36 3.21
CA MET A 77 8.98 -0.03 3.16
C MET A 77 9.78 0.85 2.20
N PRO A 78 9.14 1.49 1.20
CA PRO A 78 9.84 2.37 0.29
C PRO A 78 10.22 3.68 0.98
N LEU A 79 11.42 4.18 0.72
CA LEU A 79 11.91 5.46 1.21
C LEU A 79 11.90 6.50 0.08
N ARG A 80 12.22 7.77 0.38
CA ARG A 80 12.38 8.78 -0.69
C ARG A 80 13.40 8.33 -1.73
N GLU A 81 14.46 7.67 -1.27
CA GLU A 81 15.48 7.04 -2.08
C GLU A 81 15.74 5.64 -1.49
N GLY A 82 15.71 4.61 -2.34
CA GLY A 82 15.83 3.23 -1.90
C GLY A 82 14.62 2.72 -1.10
N SER A 83 14.89 1.73 -0.26
CA SER A 83 13.90 1.04 0.58
C SER A 83 14.55 0.65 1.91
N GLY A 84 13.73 0.41 2.93
CA GLY A 84 14.16 -0.09 4.23
C GLY A 84 13.23 -1.17 4.76
N TRP A 85 13.62 -1.81 5.85
CA TRP A 85 12.92 -2.90 6.49
C TRP A 85 12.40 -2.50 7.86
N VAL A 86 11.13 -2.77 8.11
CA VAL A 86 10.44 -2.50 9.37
C VAL A 86 9.91 -3.80 9.97
N ALA A 87 9.99 -3.93 11.30
CA ALA A 87 9.51 -5.13 11.97
C ALA A 87 7.96 -5.15 12.01
N MET A 88 7.37 -6.15 11.35
CA MET A 88 5.90 -6.24 11.15
C MET A 88 5.12 -6.38 12.45
N GLN A 89 5.75 -6.90 13.51
CA GLN A 89 5.13 -7.02 14.85
C GLN A 89 4.72 -5.67 15.47
N PHE A 90 5.28 -4.56 14.99
CA PHE A 90 4.94 -3.20 15.41
C PHE A 90 4.06 -2.47 14.39
N LEU A 91 3.49 -3.20 13.43
CA LEU A 91 2.59 -2.66 12.42
C LEU A 91 1.23 -3.34 12.52
N ALA A 92 0.18 -2.52 12.56
CA ALA A 92 -1.19 -2.97 12.40
C ALA A 92 -1.70 -2.52 11.02
N PRO A 93 -2.39 -3.38 10.26
CA PRO A 93 -2.92 -2.98 8.97
C PRO A 93 -3.96 -1.87 9.12
N GLU A 94 -3.88 -0.88 8.25
CA GLU A 94 -4.92 0.13 8.13
C GLU A 94 -6.12 -0.48 7.40
N ALA A 95 -7.32 -0.03 7.76
CA ALA A 95 -8.53 -0.49 7.11
C ALA A 95 -8.41 -0.20 5.60
N PRO A 96 -8.66 -1.18 4.72
CA PRO A 96 -8.66 -0.94 3.29
C PRO A 96 -9.70 0.13 2.95
N ALA A 97 -9.36 1.02 2.03
CA ALA A 97 -10.34 2.00 1.54
C ALA A 97 -11.57 1.26 1.02
N SER A 98 -12.77 1.79 1.25
CA SER A 98 -14.03 1.23 0.76
C SER A 98 -14.23 1.45 -0.75
N THR A 99 -13.13 1.64 -1.47
CA THR A 99 -13.07 2.03 -2.86
C THR A 99 -12.18 1.07 -3.63
N PRO A 100 -12.47 0.79 -4.92
CA PRO A 100 -11.69 -0.16 -5.70
C PRO A 100 -10.18 0.11 -5.75
N LEU A 101 -9.79 1.38 -5.91
CA LEU A 101 -8.43 1.87 -5.81
C LEU A 101 -8.19 2.45 -4.42
N PRO A 102 -7.00 2.19 -3.85
CA PRO A 102 -6.65 2.74 -2.56
C PRO A 102 -6.51 4.27 -2.63
N ARG A 103 -6.72 4.93 -1.49
CA ARG A 103 -6.55 6.39 -1.33
C ARG A 103 -5.76 6.67 -0.04
N PRO A 104 -4.84 7.64 -0.03
CA PRO A 104 -4.35 8.37 -1.19
C PRO A 104 -3.53 7.46 -2.08
N LEU A 105 -3.49 7.82 -3.36
CA LEU A 105 -2.71 7.15 -4.38
C LEU A 105 -2.02 8.20 -5.23
N PHE A 106 -0.70 8.13 -5.29
CA PHE A 106 0.11 9.00 -6.12
C PHE A 106 0.83 8.17 -7.16
N CYS A 107 0.48 8.38 -8.43
CA CYS A 107 1.06 7.70 -9.58
C CYS A 107 1.93 8.67 -10.38
N ARG A 108 3.06 8.20 -10.90
CA ARG A 108 3.97 9.01 -11.73
C ARG A 108 4.65 8.18 -12.80
N GLY A 109 4.97 8.82 -13.91
CA GLY A 109 5.88 8.30 -14.93
C GLY A 109 7.02 9.27 -15.21
N THR A 110 8.10 8.71 -15.75
CA THR A 110 9.37 9.41 -15.94
C THR A 110 9.60 9.77 -17.41
N GLU A 111 9.12 8.97 -18.36
CA GLU A 111 9.18 9.31 -19.79
C GLU A 111 7.89 8.87 -20.51
N PRO A 112 7.03 9.82 -20.95
CA PRO A 112 7.09 11.25 -20.60
C PRO A 112 6.82 11.49 -19.10
N PHE A 113 7.17 12.66 -18.60
CA PHE A 113 6.89 13.02 -17.20
C PHE A 113 5.40 13.31 -17.00
N TRP A 114 4.80 12.64 -16.03
CA TRP A 114 3.42 12.89 -15.62
C TRP A 114 3.22 12.50 -14.16
N ALA A 115 2.19 13.08 -13.54
CA ALA A 115 1.72 12.67 -12.22
C ALA A 115 0.19 12.65 -12.17
N LEU A 116 -0.36 11.70 -11.43
CA LEU A 116 -1.78 11.59 -11.14
C LEU A 116 -1.94 11.33 -9.65
N GLU A 117 -2.65 12.23 -8.98
CA GLU A 117 -2.97 12.10 -7.55
C GLU A 117 -4.46 11.79 -7.39
N VAL A 118 -4.79 10.80 -6.56
CA VAL A 118 -6.16 10.43 -6.18
C VAL A 118 -6.25 10.44 -4.66
N THR A 119 -7.12 11.29 -4.13
CA THR A 119 -7.37 11.46 -2.70
C THR A 119 -8.84 11.20 -2.37
N SER A 120 -9.23 11.39 -1.11
CA SER A 120 -10.65 11.43 -0.72
C SER A 120 -11.35 12.70 -1.21
N GLU A 121 -10.59 13.77 -1.44
CA GLU A 121 -11.09 15.10 -1.78
C GLU A 121 -11.24 15.31 -3.29
N GLY A 122 -10.47 14.57 -4.09
CA GLY A 122 -10.52 14.66 -5.54
C GLY A 122 -9.34 13.97 -6.22
N ALA A 123 -9.24 14.18 -7.53
CA ALA A 123 -8.12 13.70 -8.31
C ALA A 123 -7.60 14.80 -9.23
N ALA A 124 -6.31 14.74 -9.56
CA ALA A 124 -5.67 15.68 -10.47
C ALA A 124 -4.61 14.96 -11.32
N PHE A 125 -4.53 15.33 -12.60
CA PHE A 125 -3.49 14.91 -13.53
C PHE A 125 -2.59 16.08 -13.86
N SER A 126 -1.29 15.87 -14.00
CA SER A 126 -0.37 16.93 -14.36
C SER A 126 0.77 16.45 -15.26
N THR A 127 1.20 17.32 -16.16
CA THR A 127 2.46 17.20 -16.92
C THR A 127 3.26 18.50 -16.79
N PRO A 128 4.57 18.50 -17.07
CA PRO A 128 5.37 19.73 -17.07
C PRO A 128 4.83 20.81 -18.01
N GLU A 129 4.20 20.42 -19.13
CA GLU A 129 3.73 21.32 -20.17
C GLU A 129 2.36 21.92 -19.85
N ARG A 130 1.44 21.11 -19.33
CA ARG A 130 0.04 21.51 -19.09
C ARG A 130 -0.19 22.02 -17.66
N GLY A 131 0.67 21.66 -16.71
CA GLY A 131 0.41 21.88 -15.29
C GLY A 131 -0.71 20.99 -14.76
N GLU A 132 -1.29 21.35 -13.62
CA GLU A 132 -2.32 20.55 -12.95
C GLU A 132 -3.70 20.75 -13.58
N VAL A 133 -4.36 19.63 -13.89
CA VAL A 133 -5.71 19.53 -14.43
C VAL A 133 -6.56 18.76 -13.42
N PRO A 134 -7.60 19.37 -12.81
CA PRO A 134 -8.50 18.66 -11.93
C PRO A 134 -9.29 17.62 -12.72
N LEU A 135 -9.41 16.43 -12.13
CA LEU A 135 -10.14 15.31 -12.69
C LEU A 135 -11.46 15.12 -11.98
N ARG A 136 -12.54 14.96 -12.74
CA ARG A 136 -13.83 14.54 -12.20
C ARG A 136 -14.00 13.05 -12.40
N GLN A 137 -14.09 12.31 -11.31
CA GLN A 137 -14.28 10.85 -11.36
C GLN A 137 -15.67 10.50 -11.92
N HIS A 138 -15.70 9.63 -12.92
CA HIS A 138 -16.91 9.15 -13.59
C HIS A 138 -17.31 7.73 -13.16
N GLY A 139 -16.32 6.90 -12.81
CA GLY A 139 -16.55 5.53 -12.40
C GLY A 139 -15.28 4.84 -11.91
N GLU A 140 -15.45 3.71 -11.24
CA GLU A 140 -14.34 2.93 -10.70
C GLU A 140 -14.76 1.48 -10.59
N VAL A 141 -13.83 0.56 -10.88
CA VAL A 141 -14.09 -0.87 -10.80
C VAL A 141 -12.86 -1.61 -10.29
N ALA A 142 -13.09 -2.59 -9.42
CA ALA A 142 -12.05 -3.48 -8.93
C ALA A 142 -11.90 -4.67 -9.87
N GLY A 143 -10.66 -5.03 -10.15
CA GLY A 143 -10.26 -6.31 -10.72
C GLY A 143 -9.68 -7.23 -9.65
N PHE A 144 -9.21 -8.41 -10.07
CA PHE A 144 -8.59 -9.37 -9.16
C PHE A 144 -7.23 -8.89 -8.63
N THR A 145 -6.41 -8.28 -9.50
CA THR A 145 -5.04 -7.83 -9.17
C THR A 145 -4.91 -6.31 -9.12
N GLY A 146 -6.00 -5.56 -9.18
CA GLY A 146 -5.94 -4.12 -9.43
C GLY A 146 -7.30 -3.49 -9.61
N GLY A 147 -7.36 -2.37 -10.33
CA GLY A 147 -8.61 -1.68 -10.64
C GLY A 147 -8.44 -0.64 -11.73
N VAL A 148 -9.56 -0.08 -12.17
CA VAL A 148 -9.62 1.02 -13.13
C VAL A 148 -10.45 2.15 -12.55
N ALA A 149 -9.97 3.38 -12.69
CA ALA A 149 -10.73 4.60 -12.44
C ALA A 149 -10.85 5.40 -13.74
N ALA A 150 -12.08 5.79 -14.07
CA ALA A 150 -12.38 6.61 -15.24
C ALA A 150 -12.63 8.06 -14.83
N PHE A 151 -11.99 9.00 -15.54
CA PHE A 151 -12.05 10.43 -15.24
C PHE A 151 -12.46 11.25 -16.47
N ASP A 152 -13.08 12.40 -16.19
CA ASP A 152 -13.27 13.52 -17.11
C ASP A 152 -12.22 14.59 -16.78
N ALA A 153 -11.40 14.93 -17.78
CA ALA A 153 -10.27 15.85 -17.71
C ALA A 153 -10.54 17.06 -18.61
N GLY A 154 -11.52 17.90 -18.22
CA GLY A 154 -11.88 19.09 -19.01
C GLY A 154 -12.53 18.76 -20.36
N GLY A 155 -13.34 17.70 -20.43
CA GLY A 155 -14.03 17.25 -21.64
C GLY A 155 -13.32 16.11 -22.38
N GLU A 156 -12.07 15.79 -22.00
CA GLU A 156 -11.34 14.60 -22.46
C GLU A 156 -11.55 13.45 -21.46
N THR A 157 -11.64 12.21 -21.96
CA THR A 157 -11.68 11.03 -21.08
C THR A 157 -10.27 10.61 -20.71
N LEU A 158 -10.05 10.22 -19.46
CA LEU A 158 -8.77 9.68 -18.99
C LEU A 158 -9.03 8.46 -18.09
N ASP A 159 -8.47 7.32 -18.45
CA ASP A 159 -8.59 6.08 -17.67
C ASP A 159 -7.26 5.79 -16.97
N LEU A 160 -7.32 5.54 -15.66
CA LEU A 160 -6.20 5.06 -14.85
C LEU A 160 -6.43 3.58 -14.53
N THR A 161 -5.54 2.73 -15.04
CA THR A 161 -5.43 1.33 -14.63
C THR A 161 -4.31 1.20 -13.60
N VAL A 162 -4.59 0.55 -12.47
CA VAL A 162 -3.59 0.26 -11.43
C VAL A 162 -3.57 -1.23 -11.18
N VAL A 163 -2.38 -1.84 -11.20
CA VAL A 163 -2.20 -3.27 -10.92
C VAL A 163 -1.11 -3.50 -9.88
N ARG A 164 -1.32 -4.50 -9.01
CA ARG A 164 -0.34 -4.98 -8.04
C ARG A 164 0.78 -5.71 -8.77
N LYS A 165 1.90 -5.03 -8.93
CA LYS A 165 3.08 -5.52 -9.64
C LYS A 165 4.28 -4.69 -9.21
N ALA A 166 5.41 -5.35 -8.96
CA ALA A 166 6.68 -4.66 -8.77
C ALA A 166 6.95 -3.70 -9.95
N CYS A 167 7.26 -2.45 -9.62
CA CYS A 167 7.43 -1.37 -10.57
C CYS A 167 8.68 -0.55 -10.21
N SER A 168 9.31 0.02 -11.22
CA SER A 168 10.46 0.93 -11.09
C SER A 168 10.25 2.12 -12.02
N ASP A 169 10.66 3.29 -11.57
CA ASP A 169 10.63 4.52 -12.35
C ASP A 169 11.85 4.69 -13.27
N GLY A 170 12.77 3.73 -13.25
CA GLY A 170 13.98 3.70 -14.10
C GLY A 170 15.04 4.76 -13.76
N MET A 171 14.78 5.65 -12.80
CA MET A 171 15.64 6.78 -12.46
C MET A 171 16.12 6.77 -11.01
N SER A 172 15.44 6.02 -10.13
CA SER A 172 15.77 5.95 -8.71
C SER A 172 15.82 4.51 -8.21
N ASP A 173 16.48 4.32 -7.07
CA ASP A 173 16.49 3.05 -6.33
C ASP A 173 15.17 2.80 -5.56
N ARG A 174 14.18 3.70 -5.68
CA ARG A 174 12.91 3.56 -4.98
C ARG A 174 12.10 2.40 -5.58
N SER A 175 11.71 1.46 -4.72
CA SER A 175 10.84 0.36 -5.10
C SER A 175 9.36 0.78 -5.07
N TYR A 176 8.56 0.21 -5.98
CA TYR A 176 7.11 0.38 -6.02
C TYR A 176 6.41 -0.96 -6.14
N GLY A 177 5.25 -1.10 -5.50
CA GLY A 177 4.43 -2.32 -5.57
C GLY A 177 3.21 -2.22 -6.50
N LEU A 178 2.99 -1.04 -7.10
CA LEU A 178 1.89 -0.78 -8.02
C LEU A 178 2.42 -0.22 -9.34
N ALA A 179 1.95 -0.81 -10.44
CA ALA A 179 2.13 -0.27 -11.78
C ALA A 179 0.87 0.48 -12.21
N ALA A 180 1.07 1.57 -12.95
CA ALA A 180 0.06 2.49 -13.43
C ALA A 180 0.08 2.53 -14.96
N MET A 181 -1.10 2.52 -15.58
CA MET A 181 -1.27 2.86 -16.99
C MET A 181 -2.34 3.93 -17.09
N VAL A 182 -1.99 5.10 -17.61
CA VAL A 182 -2.93 6.20 -17.88
C VAL A 182 -3.15 6.27 -19.37
N TRP A 183 -4.40 6.22 -19.82
CA TRP A 183 -4.70 6.15 -21.24
C TRP A 183 -6.00 6.85 -21.61
N ASN A 184 -6.09 7.29 -22.86
CA ASN A 184 -7.33 7.71 -23.50
C ASN A 184 -7.38 7.13 -24.91
N ARG A 185 -8.60 6.98 -25.47
CA ARG A 185 -8.99 6.37 -26.75
C ARG A 185 -8.01 6.50 -27.95
N GLY A 186 -6.84 5.88 -27.87
CA GLY A 186 -5.81 5.86 -28.91
C GLY A 186 -4.92 7.11 -29.01
N GLU A 187 -5.12 8.14 -28.18
CA GLU A 187 -4.31 9.39 -28.26
C GLU A 187 -3.23 9.45 -27.18
N LEU A 188 -3.47 8.80 -26.04
CA LEU A 188 -2.58 8.80 -24.90
C LEU A 188 -2.43 7.40 -24.33
N PHE A 189 -1.18 7.01 -24.08
CA PHE A 189 -0.84 5.83 -23.30
C PHE A 189 0.45 6.12 -22.53
N LEU A 190 0.35 6.15 -21.21
CA LEU A 190 1.42 6.50 -20.29
C LEU A 190 1.59 5.37 -19.29
N GLU A 191 2.84 4.99 -19.03
CA GLU A 191 3.18 4.01 -18.01
C GLU A 191 3.87 4.70 -16.83
N GLY A 192 3.71 4.11 -15.65
CA GLY A 192 4.30 4.64 -14.43
C GLY A 192 4.12 3.70 -13.24
N CYS A 193 4.49 4.19 -12.07
CA CYS A 193 4.33 3.47 -10.80
C CYS A 193 3.47 4.28 -9.84
N CYS A 194 2.79 3.62 -8.91
CA CYS A 194 2.06 4.29 -7.83
C CYS A 194 2.58 3.96 -6.44
N ALA A 195 2.40 4.90 -5.51
CA ALA A 195 2.63 4.74 -4.08
C ALA A 195 1.34 5.03 -3.31
N LEU A 196 1.18 4.39 -2.14
CA LEU A 196 0.03 4.57 -1.26
C LEU A 196 0.18 5.82 -0.35
N SER A 197 0.55 6.95 -0.95
CA SER A 197 0.79 8.21 -0.27
C SER A 197 0.19 9.39 -1.05
N ALA A 198 0.03 10.53 -0.38
CA ALA A 198 -0.10 11.81 -1.06
C ALA A 198 1.27 12.25 -1.62
N ARG A 199 1.27 13.31 -2.45
CA ARG A 199 2.46 13.90 -3.07
C ARG A 199 3.58 14.27 -2.08
#